data_AF-A0A9E0UQF8-F1
#
_entry.id   AF-A0A9E0UQF8-F1
#
_cell.length_a   1.000
_cell.length_b   1.000
_cell.length_c   1.000
_cell.angle_alpha   90.00
_cell.angle_beta   90.00
_cell.angle_gamma   90.00
#
_symmetry.space_group_name_H-M   'P 1'
#
loop_
_entity.id
_entity.type
_entity.pdbx_description
1 polymer ?
#
loop_
_entity_poly.entity_id
_entity_poly.type
_entity_poly.pdbx_seq_one_letter_code
_entity_poly.pdbx_strand_id
1 'polypeptide(L)'
;MENLILDCESVLESLLLKINHKDCKTLGELFIKDKNSNKILIRKDEIKRLGYTFNNRLTKSDKNLNEIKGIYMFGSIDEVDKIEPIYIGISGTILRRIRQHCWGKYHSEATLAYLMTSSDLNHQGRRDQLSYSELELRQVVIRNFKVAFFPLQDDYSLYFMEVYIAGRLKIKWNSFRTH
;
A
#
# COMPACT_ATOMS: atom_id res chain seq x y z
N MET A 1 27.04 -1.78 -5.09
CA MET A 1 25.82 -2.04 -5.87
C MET A 1 25.32 -3.46 -5.64
N GLU A 2 26.20 -4.48 -5.65
CA GLU A 2 25.84 -5.87 -5.31
C GLU A 2 25.12 -6.02 -3.95
N ASN A 3 25.60 -5.37 -2.89
CA ASN A 3 24.94 -5.43 -1.57
C ASN A 3 23.50 -4.88 -1.59
N LEU A 4 23.24 -3.81 -2.36
CA LEU A 4 21.91 -3.21 -2.42
C LEU A 4 20.90 -4.09 -3.18
N ILE A 5 21.36 -4.82 -4.20
CA ILE A 5 20.53 -5.80 -4.91
C ILE A 5 20.18 -6.97 -4.00
N LEU A 6 21.14 -7.48 -3.23
CA LEU A 6 20.89 -8.53 -2.24
C LEU A 6 19.89 -8.08 -1.17
N ASP A 7 20.00 -6.84 -0.70
CA ASP A 7 19.03 -6.25 0.22
C ASP A 7 17.63 -6.19 -0.40
N CYS A 8 17.52 -5.82 -1.69
CA CYS A 8 16.25 -5.80 -2.40
C CYS A 8 15.62 -7.20 -2.52
N GLU A 9 16.41 -8.22 -2.85
CA GLU A 9 15.92 -9.60 -2.95
C GLU A 9 15.47 -10.13 -1.58
N SER A 10 16.23 -9.85 -0.51
CA SER A 10 15.82 -10.20 0.87
C SER A 10 14.50 -9.52 1.30
N VAL A 11 14.35 -8.24 0.97
CA VAL A 11 13.10 -7.49 1.21
C VAL A 11 11.95 -8.08 0.41
N LEU A 12 12.18 -8.41 -0.85
CA LEU A 12 11.19 -9.02 -1.73
C LEU A 12 10.73 -10.38 -1.19
N GLU A 13 11.66 -11.25 -0.82
CA GLU A 13 11.36 -12.55 -0.20
C GLU A 13 10.51 -12.37 1.06
N SER A 14 10.87 -11.42 1.93
CA SER A 14 10.09 -11.13 3.15
C SER A 14 8.67 -10.66 2.84
N LEU A 15 8.50 -9.78 1.85
CA LEU A 15 7.18 -9.30 1.42
C LEU A 15 6.34 -10.43 0.83
N LEU A 16 6.92 -11.26 -0.03
CA LEU A 16 6.23 -12.41 -0.64
C LEU A 16 5.84 -13.45 0.41
N LEU A 17 6.71 -13.75 1.36
CA LEU A 17 6.41 -14.65 2.47
C LEU A 17 5.20 -14.13 3.29
N LYS A 18 5.21 -12.85 3.64
CA LYS A 18 4.15 -12.23 4.46
C LYS A 18 2.83 -12.12 3.72
N ILE A 19 2.85 -11.75 2.44
CA ILE A 19 1.62 -11.58 1.67
C ILE A 19 0.94 -12.93 1.40
N ASN A 20 1.72 -13.99 1.21
CA ASN A 20 1.22 -15.36 1.03
C ASN A 20 0.92 -16.09 2.35
N HIS A 21 1.17 -15.47 3.50
CA HIS A 21 0.85 -16.08 4.79
C HIS A 21 -0.67 -16.23 4.95
N LYS A 22 -1.12 -17.36 5.49
CA LYS A 22 -2.56 -17.65 5.70
C LYS A 22 -3.31 -16.57 6.50
N ASP A 23 -2.61 -15.93 7.44
CA ASP A 23 -3.16 -14.89 8.31
C ASP A 23 -3.02 -13.48 7.71
N CYS A 24 -2.50 -13.35 6.47
CA CYS A 24 -2.35 -12.07 5.80
C CYS A 24 -3.72 -11.39 5.66
N LYS A 25 -3.77 -10.13 6.08
CA LYS A 25 -4.99 -9.32 6.07
C LYS A 25 -5.15 -8.58 4.75
N THR A 26 -6.40 -8.34 4.42
CA THR A 26 -6.77 -7.34 3.42
C THR A 26 -6.58 -5.92 3.97
N LEU A 27 -6.47 -4.94 3.07
CA LEU A 27 -6.37 -3.53 3.44
C LEU A 27 -7.56 -3.08 4.31
N GLY A 28 -8.78 -3.52 4.00
CA GLY A 28 -9.99 -3.19 4.74
C GLY A 28 -10.00 -3.75 6.16
N GLU A 29 -9.48 -4.97 6.36
CA GLU A 29 -9.42 -5.61 7.67
C GLU A 29 -8.49 -4.89 8.66
N LEU A 30 -7.51 -4.11 8.18
CA LEU A 30 -6.62 -3.33 9.04
C LEU A 30 -7.29 -2.09 9.66
N PHE A 31 -8.51 -1.76 9.25
CA PHE A 31 -9.24 -0.59 9.72
C PHE A 31 -10.61 -0.94 10.28
N ILE A 32 -11.17 0.00 11.04
CA ILE A 32 -12.53 -0.08 11.57
C ILE A 32 -13.20 1.27 11.41
N LYS A 33 -14.46 1.26 11.01
CA LYS A 33 -15.29 2.47 11.01
C LYS A 33 -15.79 2.74 12.42
N ASP A 34 -15.48 3.91 12.94
CA ASP A 34 -15.97 4.41 14.22
C ASP A 34 -17.48 4.67 14.13
N LYS A 35 -18.24 4.04 15.03
CA LYS A 35 -19.71 4.09 15.01
C LYS A 35 -20.27 5.48 15.31
N ASN A 36 -19.51 6.32 16.02
CA ASN A 36 -19.98 7.60 16.53
C ASN A 36 -19.56 8.79 15.65
N SER A 37 -18.46 8.66 14.91
CA SER A 37 -17.84 9.78 14.18
C SER A 37 -17.65 9.52 12.68
N ASN A 38 -18.09 8.36 12.17
CA ASN A 38 -17.84 7.91 10.80
C ASN A 38 -16.34 7.88 10.40
N LYS A 39 -15.43 8.05 11.35
CA LYS A 39 -13.98 8.05 11.11
C LYS A 39 -13.48 6.63 10.84
N ILE A 40 -12.47 6.52 9.99
CA ILE A 40 -11.78 5.25 9.74
C ILE A 40 -10.55 5.18 10.65
N LEU A 41 -10.56 4.26 11.61
CA LEU A 41 -9.54 4.05 12.61
C LEU A 41 -8.66 2.85 12.26
N ILE A 42 -7.37 2.92 12.57
CA ILE A 42 -6.43 1.82 12.36
C ILE A 42 -6.54 0.81 13.51
N ARG A 43 -6.55 -0.49 13.20
CA ARG A 43 -6.47 -1.57 14.19
C ARG A 43 -5.01 -1.84 14.58
N LYS A 44 -4.43 -0.99 15.43
CA LYS A 44 -3.01 -1.06 15.80
C LYS A 44 -2.60 -2.39 16.43
N ASP A 45 -3.46 -2.98 17.25
CA ASP A 45 -3.15 -4.27 17.89
C ASP A 45 -3.13 -5.41 16.87
N GLU A 46 -3.97 -5.35 15.84
CA GLU A 46 -3.92 -6.32 14.74
C GLU A 46 -2.58 -6.23 14.00
N ILE A 47 -2.14 -5.02 13.67
CA ILE A 47 -0.86 -4.79 12.98
C ILE A 47 0.30 -5.37 13.80
N LYS A 48 0.29 -5.18 15.13
CA LYS A 48 1.30 -5.78 16.03
C LYS A 48 1.20 -7.31 16.06
N ARG A 49 -0.01 -7.88 16.10
CA ARG A 49 -0.22 -9.34 16.07
C ARG A 49 0.30 -9.99 14.79
N LEU A 50 0.25 -9.28 13.67
CA LEU A 50 0.85 -9.69 12.39
C LEU A 50 2.38 -9.57 12.36
N GLY A 51 3.01 -9.16 13.48
CA GLY A 51 4.46 -9.06 13.60
C GLY A 51 5.07 -7.76 13.06
N TYR A 52 4.26 -6.75 12.74
CA TYR A 52 4.77 -5.47 12.26
C TYR A 52 5.15 -4.53 13.40
N THR A 53 6.28 -3.86 13.25
CA THR A 53 6.79 -2.86 14.20
C THR A 53 6.50 -1.45 13.72
N PHE A 54 5.92 -0.62 14.59
CA PHE A 54 5.86 0.82 14.36
C PHE A 54 7.25 1.42 14.55
N ASN A 55 7.83 1.95 13.48
CA ASN A 55 9.17 2.53 13.46
C ASN A 55 9.14 4.05 13.18
N ASN A 56 7.95 4.65 12.99
CA ASN A 56 7.84 6.09 12.74
C ASN A 56 6.65 6.71 13.49
N ARG A 57 6.59 8.05 13.43
CA ARG A 57 5.51 8.87 13.97
C ARG A 57 4.67 9.47 12.84
N LEU A 58 3.37 9.53 13.04
CA LEU A 58 2.45 10.20 12.13
C LEU A 58 2.73 11.71 12.06
N THR A 59 3.02 12.31 13.22
CA THR A 59 3.39 13.72 13.38
C THR A 59 4.59 13.86 14.31
N LYS A 60 5.37 14.95 14.18
CA LYS A 60 6.54 15.20 15.05
C LYS A 60 6.17 15.33 16.53
N SER A 61 4.95 15.76 16.84
CA SER A 61 4.43 15.95 18.19
C SER A 61 3.98 14.65 18.86
N ASP A 62 3.82 13.56 18.12
CA ASP A 62 3.48 12.27 18.71
C ASP A 62 4.61 11.80 19.64
N LYS A 63 4.25 11.35 20.85
CA LYS A 63 5.23 10.85 21.83
C LYS A 63 5.73 9.45 21.51
N ASN A 64 4.88 8.63 20.90
CA ASN A 64 5.14 7.21 20.63
C ASN A 64 5.18 6.95 19.13
N LEU A 65 5.96 5.94 18.73
CA LEU A 65 5.90 5.39 17.38
C LEU A 65 4.50 4.79 17.17
N ASN A 66 3.80 5.31 16.18
CA ASN A 66 2.40 5.01 15.92
C ASN A 66 2.13 4.75 14.43
N GLU A 67 3.20 4.63 13.65
CA GLU A 67 3.18 4.58 12.21
C GLU A 67 4.35 3.72 11.68
N ILE A 68 4.24 3.27 10.43
CA ILE A 68 5.26 2.49 9.74
C ILE A 68 5.85 3.33 8.61
N LYS A 69 7.17 3.50 8.64
CA LYS A 69 7.99 3.94 7.51
C LYS A 69 8.59 2.71 6.86
N GLY A 70 8.51 2.62 5.54
CA GLY A 70 9.06 1.49 4.80
C GLY A 70 8.40 1.26 3.45
N ILE A 71 8.37 -0.02 3.06
CA ILE A 71 7.75 -0.53 1.84
C ILE A 71 6.43 -1.23 2.19
N TYR A 72 5.43 -1.12 1.31
CA TYR A 72 4.19 -1.88 1.38
C TYR A 72 3.85 -2.49 0.02
N MET A 73 3.33 -3.71 0.03
CA MET A 73 2.91 -4.45 -1.16
C MET A 73 1.44 -4.80 -1.06
N PHE A 74 0.69 -4.61 -2.15
CA PHE A 74 -0.68 -5.08 -2.31
C PHE A 74 -0.72 -6.27 -3.26
N GLY A 75 -1.57 -7.24 -2.93
CA GLY A 75 -1.80 -8.43 -3.73
C GLY A 75 -3.28 -8.68 -3.95
N SER A 76 -3.66 -9.00 -5.19
CA SER A 76 -4.99 -9.54 -5.49
C SER A 76 -4.95 -11.05 -5.45
N ILE A 77 -6.08 -11.67 -5.09
CA ILE A 77 -6.26 -13.11 -5.23
C ILE A 77 -6.73 -13.36 -6.67
N ASP A 78 -6.05 -14.26 -7.38
CA ASP A 78 -6.42 -14.67 -8.74
C ASP A 78 -7.49 -15.78 -8.74
N GLU A 79 -7.84 -16.29 -9.92
CA GLU A 79 -8.89 -17.31 -10.09
C GLU A 79 -8.55 -18.67 -9.48
N VAL A 80 -7.28 -18.90 -9.10
CA VAL A 80 -6.80 -20.16 -8.51
C VAL A 80 -6.33 -19.98 -7.07
N ASP A 81 -6.87 -18.98 -6.36
CA ASP A 81 -6.56 -18.63 -4.97
C ASP A 81 -5.08 -18.28 -4.70
N LYS A 82 -4.32 -17.93 -5.74
CA LYS A 82 -2.94 -17.46 -5.60
C LYS A 82 -2.91 -15.94 -5.50
N ILE A 83 -2.00 -15.44 -4.67
CA ILE A 83 -1.80 -13.99 -4.51
C ILE A 83 -0.84 -13.48 -5.59
N GLU A 84 -1.35 -12.59 -6.42
CA GLU A 84 -0.59 -11.83 -7.41
C GLU A 84 -0.22 -10.44 -6.86
N PRO A 85 1.07 -10.08 -6.76
CA PRO A 85 1.48 -8.72 -6.43
C PRO A 85 1.06 -7.74 -7.52
N ILE A 86 0.28 -6.72 -7.15
CA ILE A 86 -0.32 -5.78 -8.12
C ILE A 86 0.07 -4.32 -7.89
N TYR A 87 0.60 -4.00 -6.72
CA TYR A 87 1.11 -2.66 -6.42
C TYR A 87 2.18 -2.75 -5.32
N ILE A 88 3.24 -1.97 -5.46
CA ILE A 88 4.20 -1.71 -4.38
C ILE A 88 4.34 -0.21 -4.17
N GLY A 89 4.56 0.21 -2.94
CA GLY A 89 4.81 1.61 -2.63
C GLY A 89 5.73 1.80 -1.45
N ILE A 90 6.30 3.00 -1.36
CA ILE A 90 7.02 3.46 -0.16
C ILE A 90 6.29 4.58 0.55
N SER A 91 6.53 4.70 1.86
CA SER A 91 6.04 5.86 2.61
C SER A 91 6.78 6.06 3.93
N GLY A 92 6.88 7.31 4.35
CA GLY A 92 7.11 7.68 5.76
C GLY A 92 5.94 7.33 6.67
N THR A 93 4.73 7.21 6.13
CA THR A 93 3.51 6.96 6.89
C THR A 93 2.57 5.99 6.15
N ILE A 94 2.97 4.72 6.07
CA ILE A 94 2.27 3.67 5.30
C ILE A 94 0.79 3.55 5.67
N LEU A 95 0.42 3.52 6.95
CA LEU A 95 -0.96 3.30 7.37
C LEU A 95 -1.84 4.50 7.00
N ARG A 96 -1.31 5.72 7.11
CA ARG A 96 -1.97 6.93 6.58
C ARG A 96 -2.15 6.81 5.07
N ARG A 97 -1.11 6.39 4.34
CA ARG A 97 -1.14 6.25 2.87
C ARG A 97 -2.16 5.21 2.41
N ILE A 98 -2.22 4.07 3.09
CA ILE A 98 -3.24 3.04 2.83
C ILE A 98 -4.65 3.57 3.06
N ARG A 99 -4.85 4.29 4.18
CA ARG A 99 -6.15 4.90 4.46
C ARG A 99 -6.58 5.85 3.34
N GLN A 100 -5.64 6.60 2.77
CA GLN A 100 -5.86 7.46 1.62
C GLN A 100 -6.18 6.67 0.33
N HIS A 101 -5.49 5.56 0.07
CA HIS A 101 -5.81 4.69 -1.07
C HIS A 101 -7.22 4.09 -0.99
N CYS A 102 -7.70 3.78 0.21
CA CYS A 102 -8.97 3.07 0.43
C CYS A 102 -10.17 3.98 0.71
N TRP A 103 -9.96 5.19 1.26
CA TRP A 103 -11.03 6.11 1.70
C TRP A 103 -10.68 7.59 1.47
N GLY A 104 -9.65 7.90 0.69
CA GLY A 104 -9.25 9.27 0.38
C GLY A 104 -10.31 9.97 -0.46
N LYS A 105 -10.59 11.24 -0.15
CA LYS A 105 -11.66 12.02 -0.79
C LYS A 105 -11.20 12.79 -2.02
N TYR A 106 -9.89 12.89 -2.20
CA TYR A 106 -9.29 13.64 -3.29
C TYR A 106 -8.57 12.69 -4.25
N HIS A 107 -8.61 13.00 -5.55
CA HIS A 107 -7.92 12.23 -6.59
C HIS A 107 -6.41 12.08 -6.34
N SER A 108 -5.80 13.03 -5.64
CA SER A 108 -4.39 13.01 -5.25
C SER A 108 -4.09 12.01 -4.12
N GLU A 109 -5.07 11.71 -3.27
CA GLU A 109 -4.94 10.77 -2.15
C GLU A 109 -5.11 9.32 -2.60
N ALA A 110 -5.98 9.07 -3.59
CA ALA A 110 -6.36 7.73 -4.04
C ALA A 110 -5.69 7.35 -5.39
N THR A 111 -4.36 7.54 -5.49
CA THR A 111 -3.64 7.39 -6.77
C THR A 111 -3.81 6.01 -7.43
N LEU A 112 -3.79 4.92 -6.65
CA LEU A 112 -4.03 3.58 -7.20
C LEU A 112 -5.45 3.43 -7.75
N ALA A 113 -6.47 3.89 -7.01
CA ALA A 113 -7.85 3.86 -7.48
C ALA A 113 -7.98 4.64 -8.79
N TYR A 114 -7.36 5.81 -8.87
CA TYR A 114 -7.32 6.61 -10.09
C TYR A 114 -6.67 5.85 -11.26
N LEU A 115 -5.51 5.23 -11.06
CA LEU A 115 -4.83 4.47 -12.13
C LEU A 115 -5.72 3.33 -12.66
N MET A 116 -6.37 2.61 -11.75
CA MET A 116 -7.30 1.54 -12.11
C MET A 116 -8.49 2.10 -12.90
N THR A 117 -9.21 3.07 -12.35
CA THR A 117 -10.39 3.68 -12.99
C THR A 117 -10.04 4.29 -14.35
N SER A 118 -8.91 5.01 -14.45
CA SER A 118 -8.47 5.61 -15.70
C SER A 118 -8.17 4.55 -16.77
N SER A 119 -7.59 3.42 -16.38
CA SER A 119 -7.34 2.29 -17.27
C SER A 119 -8.63 1.62 -17.72
N ASP A 120 -9.61 1.45 -16.83
CA ASP A 120 -10.89 0.80 -17.17
C ASP A 120 -11.72 1.62 -18.15
N LEU A 121 -11.70 2.94 -17.98
CA LEU A 121 -12.46 3.88 -18.79
C LEU A 121 -11.70 4.36 -20.03
N ASN A 122 -10.47 3.87 -20.25
CA ASN A 122 -9.55 4.40 -21.26
C ASN A 122 -9.43 5.94 -21.21
N HIS A 123 -9.48 6.51 -20.02
CA HIS A 123 -9.48 7.95 -19.81
C HIS A 123 -8.09 8.53 -20.08
N GLN A 124 -8.03 9.55 -20.94
CA GLN A 124 -6.78 10.26 -21.30
C GLN A 124 -6.73 11.69 -20.75
N GLY A 125 -7.74 12.10 -19.98
CA GLY A 125 -7.86 13.44 -19.43
C GLY A 125 -7.13 13.63 -18.09
N ARG A 126 -7.36 14.79 -17.47
CA ARG A 126 -6.85 15.13 -16.15
C ARG A 126 -7.52 14.29 -15.06
N ARG A 127 -6.85 14.19 -13.90
CA ARG A 127 -7.33 13.43 -12.73
C ARG A 127 -8.68 13.90 -12.21
N ASP A 128 -8.91 15.20 -12.24
CA ASP A 128 -10.12 15.87 -11.73
C ASP A 128 -11.34 15.73 -12.64
N GLN A 129 -11.17 15.10 -13.82
CA GLN A 129 -12.26 14.86 -14.77
C GLN A 129 -12.95 13.51 -14.55
N LEU A 130 -12.37 12.60 -13.75
CA LEU A 130 -13.02 11.34 -13.41
C LEU A 130 -14.06 11.55 -12.31
N SER A 131 -15.19 10.87 -12.38
CA SER A 131 -16.19 10.96 -11.33
C SER A 131 -15.65 10.33 -10.05
N TYR A 132 -15.88 11.00 -8.91
CA TYR A 132 -15.56 10.44 -7.61
C TYR A 132 -16.30 9.12 -7.33
N SER A 133 -17.51 8.95 -7.86
CA SER A 133 -18.27 7.69 -7.72
C SER A 133 -17.55 6.50 -8.35
N GLU A 134 -16.92 6.69 -9.52
CA GLU A 134 -16.16 5.64 -10.21
C GLU A 134 -14.88 5.27 -9.47
N LEU A 135 -14.25 6.26 -8.83
CA LEU A 135 -13.11 6.06 -7.94
C LEU A 135 -13.51 5.29 -6.69
N GLU A 136 -14.66 5.59 -6.09
CA GLU A 136 -15.15 4.89 -4.91
C GLU A 136 -15.38 3.40 -5.19
N LEU A 137 -15.89 3.04 -6.37
CA LEU A 137 -16.00 1.63 -6.79
C LEU A 137 -14.64 0.93 -6.78
N ARG A 138 -13.58 1.58 -7.28
CA ARG A 138 -12.22 1.02 -7.23
C ARG A 138 -11.61 1.04 -5.83
N GLN A 139 -11.93 2.01 -4.99
CA GLN A 139 -11.55 1.98 -3.58
C GLN A 139 -12.14 0.77 -2.84
N VAL A 140 -13.39 0.39 -3.14
CA VAL A 140 -13.99 -0.83 -2.57
C VAL A 140 -13.22 -2.07 -2.99
N VAL A 141 -12.80 -2.17 -4.26
CA VAL A 141 -11.96 -3.28 -4.74
C VAL A 141 -10.60 -3.28 -4.02
N ILE A 142 -9.95 -2.13 -3.91
CA ILE A 142 -8.65 -2.00 -3.24
C ILE A 142 -8.72 -2.46 -1.79
N ARG A 143 -9.81 -2.17 -1.06
CA ARG A 143 -9.97 -2.64 0.33
C ARG A 143 -9.87 -4.17 0.47
N ASN A 144 -10.14 -4.93 -0.59
CA ASN A 144 -10.07 -6.39 -0.58
C ASN A 144 -8.69 -6.95 -0.95
N PHE A 145 -7.72 -6.11 -1.36
CA PHE A 145 -6.36 -6.59 -1.63
C PHE A 145 -5.64 -6.97 -0.34
N LYS A 146 -4.90 -8.07 -0.38
CA LYS A 146 -3.96 -8.47 0.67
C LYS A 146 -2.83 -7.46 0.79
N VAL A 147 -2.26 -7.33 1.98
CA VAL A 147 -1.21 -6.34 2.23
C VAL A 147 -0.08 -6.87 3.11
N ALA A 148 1.14 -6.58 2.69
CA ALA A 148 2.36 -6.84 3.45
C ALA A 148 3.20 -5.57 3.63
N PHE A 149 3.92 -5.48 4.76
CA PHE A 149 4.83 -4.37 5.07
C PHE A 149 6.26 -4.85 5.30
N PHE A 150 7.20 -3.98 4.94
CA PHE A 150 8.60 -4.09 5.34
C PHE A 150 9.04 -2.76 5.98
N PRO A 151 9.06 -2.66 7.33
CA PRO A 151 9.52 -1.46 8.01
C PRO A 151 11.01 -1.19 7.74
N LEU A 152 11.34 0.01 7.25
CA LEU A 152 12.71 0.42 6.94
C LEU A 152 12.85 1.94 7.14
N GLN A 153 13.97 2.41 7.72
CA GLN A 153 14.19 3.83 8.00
C GLN A 153 15.00 4.56 6.92
N ASP A 154 15.82 3.85 6.15
CA ASP A 154 16.73 4.45 5.19
C ASP A 154 15.98 4.97 3.94
N ASP A 155 15.92 6.29 3.76
CA ASP A 155 15.17 6.90 2.66
C ASP A 155 15.77 6.60 1.29
N TYR A 156 17.09 6.54 1.19
CA TYR A 156 17.77 6.31 -0.09
C TYR A 156 17.45 4.93 -0.66
N SER A 157 17.58 3.88 0.16
CA SER A 157 17.29 2.51 -0.25
C SER A 157 15.82 2.32 -0.62
N LEU A 158 14.89 3.02 0.04
CA LEU A 158 13.45 2.90 -0.25
C LEU A 158 13.11 3.18 -1.71
N TYR A 159 13.61 4.29 -2.28
CA TYR A 159 13.32 4.65 -3.68
C TYR A 159 13.87 3.61 -4.66
N PHE A 160 15.10 3.15 -4.44
CA PHE A 160 15.70 2.13 -5.29
C PHE A 160 14.95 0.79 -5.18
N MET A 161 14.61 0.37 -3.95
CA MET A 161 13.88 -0.88 -3.69
C MET A 161 12.48 -0.87 -4.33
N GLU A 162 11.77 0.26 -4.29
CA GLU A 162 10.46 0.38 -4.94
C GLU A 162 10.53 0.08 -6.43
N VAL A 163 11.47 0.72 -7.14
CA VAL A 163 11.67 0.54 -8.58
C VAL A 163 12.16 -0.87 -8.89
N TYR A 164 13.15 -1.37 -8.13
CA TYR A 164 13.71 -2.69 -8.31
C TYR A 164 12.64 -3.76 -8.18
N ILE A 165 11.89 -3.76 -7.07
CA ILE A 165 10.88 -4.79 -6.79
C ILE A 165 9.73 -4.72 -7.79
N ALA A 166 9.26 -3.52 -8.13
CA ALA A 166 8.21 -3.34 -9.13
C ALA A 166 8.63 -3.90 -10.50
N GLY A 167 9.86 -3.64 -10.93
CA GLY A 167 10.41 -4.19 -12.17
C GLY A 167 10.63 -5.69 -12.12
N ARG A 168 11.18 -6.19 -11.01
CA ARG A 168 11.48 -7.61 -10.77
C ARG A 168 10.24 -8.50 -10.82
N LEU A 169 9.13 -8.01 -10.29
CA LEU A 169 7.83 -8.69 -10.28
C LEU A 169 6.93 -8.31 -11.46
N LYS A 170 7.33 -7.35 -12.31
CA LYS A 170 6.52 -6.81 -13.41
C LYS A 170 5.15 -6.31 -12.93
N ILE A 171 5.14 -5.59 -11.80
CA ILE A 171 3.91 -5.15 -11.13
C ILE A 171 3.08 -4.21 -12.03
N LYS A 172 1.81 -4.57 -12.23
CA LYS A 172 0.91 -3.90 -13.17
C LYS A 172 0.65 -2.42 -12.88
N TRP A 173 0.36 -2.07 -11.62
CA TRP A 173 -0.13 -0.72 -11.29
C TRP A 173 0.96 0.25 -10.81
N ASN A 174 2.23 -0.13 -10.88
CA ASN A 174 3.35 0.78 -10.64
C ASN A 174 3.68 1.55 -11.93
N SER A 175 3.78 2.87 -11.83
CA SER A 175 4.25 3.73 -12.91
C SER A 175 5.28 4.70 -12.37
N PHE A 176 6.46 4.70 -12.97
CA PHE A 176 7.59 5.56 -12.55
C PHE A 176 7.85 6.72 -13.52
N ARG A 177 6.92 7.02 -14.43
CA ARG A 177 7.09 8.07 -15.46
C ARG A 177 7.38 9.47 -14.90
N THR A 178 7.11 9.70 -13.62
CA THR A 178 7.29 10.98 -12.93
C THR A 178 8.47 11.00 -11.95
N HIS A 179 9.25 9.92 -11.88
CA HIS A 179 10.43 9.78 -11.02
C HIS A 179 11.72 10.05 -11.79
#